data_AF-A0A3Q2PKI2-F1
#
_entry.id   AF-A0A3Q2PKI2-F1
#
_cell.length_a   1.000
_cell.length_b   1.000
_cell.length_c   1.000
_cell.angle_alpha   90.00
_cell.angle_beta   90.00
_cell.angle_gamma   90.00
#
_symmetry.space_group_name_H-M   'P 1'
#
loop_
_entity.id
_entity.type
_entity.pdbx_description
1 polymer ?
#
loop_
_entity_poly.entity_id
_entity_poly.type
_entity_poly.pdbx_seq_one_letter_code
_entity_poly.pdbx_strand_id
1 'polypeptide(L)'
;MAADRLNFSNMTALAPMVRVGTLPMRLLALDYGADVVYCEELIDIKMAQCQRIVNDVLGTVDFVAPDERVMFRTLKIRKSRTFNAPGC
;
A
#
# COMPACT_ATOMS: atom_id res chain seq x y z
N MET A 1 -15.21 7.71 13.34
CA MET A 1 -14.72 6.32 13.45
C MET A 1 -13.24 6.41 13.70
N ALA A 2 -12.82 6.05 14.91
CA ALA A 2 -11.50 6.29 15.46
C ALA A 2 -10.40 5.76 14.53
N ALA A 3 -9.36 6.57 14.31
CA ALA A 3 -8.09 6.08 13.81
C ALA A 3 -7.55 5.14 14.88
N ASP A 4 -7.69 3.83 14.67
CA ASP A 4 -7.09 2.82 15.52
C ASP A 4 -5.58 3.08 15.51
N ARG A 5 -5.03 3.49 16.65
CA ARG A 5 -3.60 3.79 16.75
C ARG A 5 -2.86 2.49 16.51
N LEU A 6 -2.03 2.46 15.47
CA LEU A 6 -1.12 1.35 15.22
C LEU A 6 -0.21 1.19 16.45
N ASN A 7 -0.43 0.11 17.21
CA ASN A 7 0.42 -0.27 18.32
C ASN A 7 1.53 -1.17 17.78
N PHE A 8 2.78 -0.69 17.86
CA PHE A 8 3.95 -1.40 17.34
C PHE A 8 4.55 -2.46 18.28
N SER A 9 3.91 -2.71 19.42
CA SER A 9 4.33 -3.71 20.40
C SER A 9 3.74 -5.09 20.08
N ASN A 10 4.60 -6.12 20.10
CA ASN A 10 4.22 -7.53 19.91
C ASN A 10 3.38 -7.82 18.64
N MET A 11 3.64 -7.09 17.55
CA MET A 11 2.89 -7.24 16.30
C MET A 11 3.71 -7.95 15.22
N THR A 12 3.02 -8.67 14.34
CA THR A 12 3.65 -9.34 13.20
C THR A 12 3.61 -8.44 11.98
N ALA A 13 4.79 -8.02 11.49
CA ALA A 13 4.91 -7.16 10.33
C ALA A 13 5.55 -7.87 9.12
N LEU A 14 4.99 -7.63 7.92
CA LEU A 14 5.65 -7.99 6.67
C LEU A 14 6.71 -6.93 6.33
N ALA A 15 7.98 -7.31 6.28
CA ALA A 15 9.08 -6.44 5.90
C ALA A 15 8.96 -5.91 4.46
N PRO A 16 9.50 -4.71 4.17
CA PRO A 16 9.55 -4.19 2.80
C PRO A 16 10.45 -5.07 1.93
N MET A 17 9.90 -5.61 0.85
CA MET A 17 10.64 -6.41 -0.13
C MET A 17 10.44 -5.80 -1.50
N VAL A 18 11.52 -5.30 -2.11
CA VAL A 18 11.48 -4.69 -3.44
C VAL A 18 11.01 -5.73 -4.47
N ARG A 19 10.06 -5.35 -5.36
CA ARG A 19 9.42 -6.20 -6.38
C ARG A 19 8.49 -7.31 -5.86
N VAL A 20 8.66 -7.78 -4.63
CA VAL A 20 7.83 -8.83 -4.03
C VAL A 20 6.64 -8.24 -3.27
N GLY A 21 6.80 -7.06 -2.65
CA GLY A 21 5.79 -6.33 -1.87
C GLY A 21 4.64 -5.69 -2.66
N THR A 22 4.29 -6.27 -3.82
CA THR A 22 3.16 -5.82 -4.63
C THR A 22 1.82 -6.07 -3.91
N LEU A 23 0.71 -5.55 -4.45
CA LEU A 23 -0.62 -5.70 -3.86
C LEU A 23 -1.01 -7.14 -3.44
N PRO A 24 -0.85 -8.19 -4.27
CA PRO A 24 -1.27 -9.54 -3.90
C PRO A 24 -0.48 -10.10 -2.70
N MET A 25 0.83 -9.82 -2.61
CA MET A 25 1.67 -10.28 -1.49
C MET A 25 1.21 -9.65 -0.17
N ARG A 26 0.82 -8.36 -0.21
CA ARG A 26 0.31 -7.64 0.96
C ARG A 26 -1.05 -8.17 1.42
N LEU A 27 -1.96 -8.45 0.49
CA LEU A 27 -3.26 -9.06 0.81
C LEU A 27 -3.07 -10.45 1.43
N LEU A 28 -2.20 -11.26 0.81
CA LEU A 28 -1.90 -12.61 1.27
C LEU A 28 -1.30 -12.59 2.68
N ALA A 29 -0.36 -11.68 2.97
CA ALA A 29 0.18 -11.52 4.32
C ALA A 29 -0.90 -11.13 5.35
N LEU A 30 -1.87 -10.29 4.97
CA LEU A 30 -3.01 -9.95 5.83
C LEU A 30 -3.92 -11.15 6.06
N ASP A 31 -4.13 -12.00 5.05
CA ASP A 31 -4.93 -13.23 5.17
C ASP A 31 -4.25 -14.27 6.08
N TYR A 32 -2.92 -14.30 6.09
CA TYR A 32 -2.12 -15.11 7.01
C TYR A 32 -1.99 -14.52 8.43
N GLY A 33 -2.60 -13.37 8.71
CA GLY A 33 -2.65 -12.80 10.06
C GLY A 33 -1.56 -11.77 10.37
N ALA A 34 -0.91 -11.17 9.37
CA ALA A 34 -0.05 -10.02 9.60
C ALA A 34 -0.85 -8.82 10.14
N ASP A 35 -0.29 -8.12 11.12
CA ASP A 35 -0.89 -6.92 11.70
C ASP A 35 -0.54 -5.67 10.90
N VAL A 36 0.69 -5.63 10.35
CA VAL A 36 1.15 -4.53 9.51
C VAL A 36 1.85 -5.07 8.28
N VAL A 37 1.58 -4.44 7.14
CA VAL A 37 2.23 -4.79 5.88
C VAL A 37 2.91 -3.56 5.30
N TYR A 38 4.24 -3.62 5.19
CA TYR A 38 4.99 -2.58 4.51
C TYR A 38 4.91 -2.78 2.99
N CYS A 39 4.93 -1.67 2.26
CA CYS A 39 4.98 -1.70 0.81
C CYS A 39 6.41 -1.91 0.34
N GLU A 40 6.58 -2.14 -0.97
CA GLU A 40 7.91 -2.11 -1.57
C GLU A 40 8.57 -0.74 -1.41
N GLU A 41 9.91 -0.73 -1.44
CA GLU A 41 10.68 0.51 -1.41
C GLU A 41 10.48 1.26 -2.73
N LEU A 42 9.90 2.47 -2.64
CA LEU A 42 9.64 3.34 -3.77
C LEU A 42 10.53 4.59 -3.68
N ILE A 43 11.09 4.98 -4.83
CA ILE A 43 11.89 6.21 -4.94
C ILE A 43 10.93 7.41 -4.92
N ASP A 44 11.15 8.31 -3.98
CA ASP A 44 10.39 9.55 -3.77
C ASP A 44 10.25 10.42 -5.03
N ILE A 45 11.34 10.61 -5.78
CA ILE A 45 11.36 11.39 -7.03
C ILE A 45 10.37 10.83 -8.04
N LYS A 46 10.24 9.50 -8.11
CA LYS A 46 9.28 8.85 -9.02
C LYS A 46 7.86 8.96 -8.49
N MET A 47 7.66 8.85 -7.17
CA MET A 47 6.33 9.04 -6.56
C MET A 47 5.80 10.46 -6.75
N ALA A 48 6.65 11.48 -6.62
CA ALA A 48 6.27 12.88 -6.81
C ALA A 48 5.76 13.19 -8.23
N GLN A 49 6.16 12.39 -9.22
CA GLN A 49 5.71 12.51 -10.61
C GLN A 49 4.48 11.68 -10.93
N CYS A 50 4.05 10.79 -10.01
CA CYS A 50 2.92 9.91 -10.24
C CYS A 50 1.59 10.64 -10.07
N GLN A 51 0.60 10.23 -10.86
CA GLN A 51 -0.79 10.66 -10.69
C GLN A 51 -1.60 9.56 -10.02
N ARG A 52 -2.40 9.96 -9.04
CA ARG A 52 -3.35 9.08 -8.35
C ARG A 52 -4.61 8.92 -9.19
N ILE A 53 -4.80 7.74 -9.77
CA ILE A 53 -5.94 7.36 -10.59
C ILE A 53 -6.80 6.36 -9.80
N VAL A 54 -8.09 6.65 -9.66
CA VAL A 54 -9.04 5.71 -9.07
C VAL A 54 -9.59 4.83 -10.19
N ASN A 55 -9.40 3.52 -10.09
CA ASN A 55 -9.89 2.56 -11.05
C ASN A 55 -11.21 1.96 -10.54
N ASP A 56 -12.33 2.40 -11.10
CA ASP A 56 -13.67 1.94 -10.70
C ASP A 56 -13.96 0.48 -11.12
N VAL A 57 -13.26 -0.05 -12.12
CA VAL A 57 -13.43 -1.44 -12.59
C VAL A 57 -12.86 -2.43 -11.56
N LEU A 58 -11.68 -2.11 -11.01
CA LEU A 58 -10.98 -2.96 -10.04
C LEU A 58 -11.22 -2.53 -8.58
N GLY A 59 -11.82 -1.36 -8.35
CA GLY A 59 -11.93 -0.76 -7.02
C GLY A 59 -10.57 -0.40 -6.39
N THR A 60 -9.53 -0.23 -7.22
CA THR A 60 -8.16 0.09 -6.79
C THR A 60 -7.86 1.58 -6.94
N VAL A 61 -6.85 2.02 -6.21
CA VAL A 61 -6.18 3.30 -6.40
C VAL A 61 -4.80 2.99 -6.95
N ASP A 62 -4.54 3.47 -8.16
CA ASP A 62 -3.31 3.25 -8.90
C ASP A 62 -2.53 4.57 -8.97
N PHE A 63 -1.25 4.53 -8.69
CA PHE A 63 -0.31 5.64 -8.87
C PHE A 63 0.48 5.36 -10.14
N VAL A 64 0.22 6.17 -11.16
CA VAL A 64 0.74 5.97 -12.51
C VAL A 64 1.75 7.06 -12.81
N ALA A 65 2.96 6.66 -13.18
CA ALA A 65 3.99 7.59 -13.65
C ALA A 65 3.61 8.18 -15.01
N PRO A 66 4.22 9.30 -15.44
CA PRO A 66 3.99 9.88 -16.77
C PRO A 66 4.33 8.91 -17.92
N ASP A 67 5.13 7.87 -17.65
CA ASP A 67 5.50 6.79 -18.57
C ASP A 67 4.43 5.66 -18.66
N GLU A 68 3.18 5.96 -18.28
CA GLU A 68 2.03 5.03 -18.19
C GLU A 68 2.22 3.79 -17.28
N ARG A 69 3.38 3.69 -16.62
CA ARG A 69 3.71 2.58 -15.74
C ARG A 69 3.06 2.75 -14.38
N VAL A 70 2.33 1.72 -13.93
CA VAL A 70 1.78 1.65 -12.57
C VAL A 70 2.92 1.43 -11.59
N MET A 71 3.22 2.45 -10.78
CA MET A 71 4.27 2.42 -9.76
C MET A 71 3.79 1.85 -8.43
N PHE A 72 2.55 2.16 -8.07
CA PHE A 72 1.96 1.65 -6.84
C PHE A 72 0.47 1.40 -7.04
N ARG A 73 -0.02 0.26 -6.57
CA ARG A 73 -1.45 -0.07 -6.59
C ARG A 73 -1.89 -0.42 -5.18
N THR A 74 -2.97 0.19 -4.72
CA THR A 74 -3.56 -0.09 -3.42
C THR A 74 -5.05 -0.32 -3.55
N LEU A 75 -5.61 -1.21 -2.74
CA LEU A 75 -7.06 -1.39 -2.65
C LEU A 75 -7.59 -0.53 -1.51
N LYS A 76 -8.87 -0.17 -1.59
CA LYS A 76 -9.61 0.44 -0.47
C LYS A 76 -9.88 -0.56 0.67
N ILE A 77 -9.26 -1.74 0.66
CA ILE A 77 -9.54 -2.85 1.57
C ILE A 77 -9.01 -2.54 2.97
N ARG A 78 -9.99 -2.48 3.88
CA ARG A 78 -9.92 -2.46 5.34
C ARG A 78 -9.02 -1.38 5.95
N LYS A 79 -9.68 -0.29 6.33
CA LYS A 79 -9.25 0.90 7.10
C LYS A 79 -8.38 0.67 8.36
N SER A 80 -8.03 -0.56 8.73
CA SER A 80 -7.42 -0.83 10.04
C SER A 80 -5.90 -0.99 10.06
N ARG A 81 -5.20 -1.24 8.94
CA ARG A 81 -3.81 -1.77 9.05
C ARG A 81 -2.79 -1.33 7.99
N THR A 82 -3.19 -0.56 6.98
CA THR A 82 -2.25 -0.02 5.99
C THR A 82 -2.03 1.46 6.27
N PHE A 83 -0.77 1.85 6.44
CA PHE A 83 -0.35 3.26 6.53
C PHE A 83 -0.67 3.93 5.19
N ASN A 84 -1.90 4.44 5.07
CA ASN A 84 -2.32 5.23 3.93
C ASN A 84 -1.88 6.66 4.24
N ALA A 85 -0.73 7.07 3.70
CA ALA A 85 -0.27 8.45 3.81
C ALA A 85 -1.29 9.35 3.08
N PRO A 86 -2.00 10.25 3.78
CA PRO A 86 -2.87 11.21 3.13
C PRO A 86 -1.98 12.33 2.58
N GLY A 87 -1.51 12.23 1.34
CA GLY A 87 -0.81 13.36 0.70
C GLY A 87 0.35 13.05 -0.24
N CYS A 88 0.58 11.79 -0.61
CA CYS A 88 1.45 11.45 -1.74
C CYS A 88 0.60 10.78 -2.83
#